data_AF-A0A382P085-F1
#
_entry.id   AF-A0A382P085-F1
#
_cell.length_a   1.000
_cell.length_b   1.000
_cell.length_c   1.000
_cell.angle_alpha   90.00
_cell.angle_beta   90.00
_cell.angle_gamma   90.00
#
_symmetry.space_group_name_H-M   'P 1'
#
loop_
_entity.id
_entity.type
_entity.pdbx_description
1 polymer ?
#
loop_
_entity_poly.entity_id
_entity_poly.type
_entity_poly.pdbx_seq_one_letter_code
_entity_poly.pdbx_strand_id
1 'polypeptide(L)'
;MPNIDYYLTSTSEITKKDLKYKSKTPLLTPDIDLGARKFNKSQLNALKLLLCNCVKHGHRDDGVFFYSRDKNFKIPLKYNPSRVSNNSLITVIESLTKARLLESFKAPPRMKGVPKQNLTSSFTSTPQLIFFADSLGITKETVGDISARYSVRLRTLKPDDDLLEYKPTEYTAHIEMITQNYTHALNQ
;
A
#
# COMPACT_ATOMS: atom_id res chain seq x y z
N MET A 1 -2.44 -4.36 -13.61
CA MET A 1 -1.59 -3.31 -13.00
C MET A 1 -2.16 -2.92 -11.64
N PRO A 2 -1.52 -3.29 -10.52
CA PRO A 2 -2.04 -3.12 -9.18
C PRO A 2 -1.70 -1.74 -8.62
N ASN A 3 -2.72 -1.07 -8.09
CA ASN A 3 -2.54 0.04 -7.16
C ASN A 3 -2.39 -0.52 -5.73
N ILE A 4 -1.81 0.27 -4.84
CA ILE A 4 -1.75 -0.07 -3.41
C ILE A 4 -3.18 -0.31 -2.88
N ASP A 5 -3.44 -1.49 -2.34
CA ASP A 5 -4.68 -1.84 -1.66
C ASP A 5 -4.60 -1.44 -0.18
N TYR A 6 -5.33 -0.38 0.17
CA TYR A 6 -5.36 0.24 1.50
C TYR A 6 -6.19 -0.53 2.53
N TYR A 7 -6.93 -1.56 2.10
CA TYR A 7 -7.71 -2.41 3.00
C TYR A 7 -6.86 -3.50 3.65
N LEU A 8 -5.63 -3.73 3.18
CA LEU A 8 -4.78 -4.80 3.70
C LEU A 8 -4.18 -4.46 5.06
N THR A 9 -4.17 -5.45 5.94
CA THR A 9 -3.45 -5.43 7.22
C THR A 9 -2.94 -6.83 7.56
N SER A 10 -2.15 -6.91 8.61
CA SER A 10 -1.80 -8.17 9.27
C SER A 10 -2.10 -8.07 10.76
N THR A 11 -2.14 -9.21 11.45
CA THR A 11 -2.22 -9.24 12.93
C THR A 11 -0.92 -8.81 13.59
N SER A 12 0.21 -8.99 12.91
CA SER A 12 1.55 -8.64 13.39
C SER A 12 1.71 -7.14 13.60
N GLU A 13 2.16 -6.73 14.79
CA GLU A 13 2.50 -5.35 15.10
C GLU A 13 3.96 -5.08 14.74
N ILE A 14 4.22 -4.04 13.95
CA ILE A 14 5.58 -3.59 13.62
C ILE A 14 5.98 -2.51 14.61
N THR A 15 7.00 -2.78 15.43
CA THR A 15 7.58 -1.81 16.35
C THR A 15 8.88 -1.22 15.80
N LYS A 16 9.37 -0.14 16.43
CA LYS A 16 10.65 0.48 16.04
C LYS A 16 11.85 -0.44 16.23
N LYS A 17 11.74 -1.45 17.10
CA LYS A 17 12.83 -2.42 17.33
C LYS A 17 13.01 -3.32 16.12
N ASP A 18 11.90 -3.65 15.44
CA ASP A 18 11.87 -4.55 14.30
C ASP A 18 12.43 -3.90 13.02
N LEU A 19 12.58 -2.57 13.02
CA LEU A 19 13.27 -1.81 11.97
C LEU A 19 14.80 -2.01 11.97
N LYS A 20 15.34 -2.58 13.05
CA LYS A 20 16.74 -3.04 13.11
C LYS A 20 16.74 -4.54 12.92
N TYR A 21 16.75 -4.95 11.66
CA TYR A 21 16.82 -6.36 11.34
C TYR A 21 18.27 -6.79 11.25
N LYS A 22 18.71 -7.58 12.24
CA LYS A 22 19.92 -8.37 12.14
C LYS A 22 19.54 -9.69 11.50
N SER A 23 20.01 -9.91 10.29
CA SER A 23 19.71 -11.14 9.57
C SER A 23 20.34 -12.33 10.30
N LYS A 24 19.56 -13.36 10.60
CA LYS A 24 20.11 -14.66 11.03
C LYS A 24 20.86 -15.36 9.89
N THR A 25 20.58 -14.97 8.64
CA THR A 25 21.16 -15.50 7.39
C THR A 25 21.68 -14.35 6.51
N PRO A 26 22.85 -13.76 6.84
CA PRO A 26 23.37 -12.55 6.18
C PRO A 26 23.65 -12.71 4.68
N LEU A 27 23.75 -13.95 4.18
CA LEU A 27 23.95 -14.26 2.76
C LEU A 27 22.71 -14.01 1.88
N LEU A 28 21.50 -14.08 2.44
CA LEU A 28 20.24 -13.92 1.71
C LEU A 28 19.62 -12.52 1.88
N THR A 29 19.91 -11.87 3.00
CA THR A 29 19.53 -10.48 3.27
C THR A 29 20.63 -9.75 4.03
N PRO A 30 21.11 -8.60 3.53
CA PRO A 30 22.08 -7.78 4.27
C PRO A 30 21.49 -7.31 5.59
N ASP A 31 22.34 -6.95 6.56
CA ASP A 31 21.86 -6.27 7.77
C ASP A 31 21.20 -4.95 7.39
N ILE A 32 19.97 -4.76 7.86
CA ILE A 32 19.13 -3.63 7.46
C ILE A 32 18.95 -2.72 8.65
N ASP A 33 19.53 -1.54 8.57
CA ASP A 33 19.18 -0.43 9.45
C ASP A 33 18.39 0.62 8.66
N LEU A 34 17.07 0.55 8.77
CA LEU A 34 16.15 1.56 8.21
C LEU A 34 16.23 2.90 8.99
N GLY A 35 17.05 2.97 10.05
CA GLY A 35 17.19 4.12 10.90
C GLY A 35 16.00 4.27 11.83
N ALA A 36 15.83 3.33 12.77
CA ALA A 36 14.69 3.22 13.68
C ALA A 36 14.26 4.54 14.39
N ARG A 37 15.18 5.50 14.57
CA ARG A 37 14.88 6.84 15.11
C ARG A 37 14.01 7.70 14.18
N LYS A 38 13.97 7.41 12.87
CA LYS A 38 13.31 8.21 11.84
C LYS A 38 11.83 7.86 11.63
N PHE A 39 11.37 6.69 12.08
CA PHE A 39 10.01 6.22 11.84
C PHE A 39 9.05 6.67 12.94
N ASN A 40 7.98 7.37 12.55
CA ASN A 40 6.82 7.67 13.40
C ASN A 40 5.74 6.57 13.28
N LYS A 41 4.71 6.62 14.13
CA LYS A 41 3.63 5.61 14.13
C LYS A 41 2.91 5.53 12.78
N SER A 42 2.68 6.66 12.11
CA SER A 42 2.06 6.70 10.78
C SER A 42 2.91 6.05 9.70
N GLN A 43 4.24 6.18 9.77
CA GLN A 43 5.19 5.52 8.88
C GLN A 43 5.29 4.01 9.16
N LEU A 44 5.16 3.57 10.42
CA LEU A 44 5.06 2.14 10.74
C LEU A 44 3.78 1.53 10.15
N ASN A 45 2.65 2.22 10.25
CA ASN A 45 1.40 1.78 9.60
C ASN A 45 1.54 1.74 8.07
N ALA A 46 2.21 2.74 7.48
CA ALA A 46 2.49 2.75 6.04
C ALA A 46 3.41 1.60 5.61
N LEU A 47 4.43 1.28 6.42
CA LEU A 47 5.31 0.14 6.20
C LEU A 47 4.53 -1.17 6.25
N LYS A 48 3.71 -1.36 7.29
CA LYS A 48 2.84 -2.52 7.41
C LYS A 48 1.96 -2.71 6.17
N LEU A 49 1.32 -1.62 5.73
CA LEU A 49 0.49 -1.63 4.53
C LEU A 49 1.27 -2.04 3.27
N LEU A 50 2.47 -1.48 3.07
CA LEU A 50 3.31 -1.80 1.91
C LEU A 50 3.75 -3.27 1.92
N LEU A 51 4.19 -3.79 3.07
CA LEU A 51 4.60 -5.19 3.20
C LEU A 51 3.43 -6.13 2.93
N CYS A 52 2.24 -5.84 3.48
CA CYS A 52 1.03 -6.63 3.19
C CYS A 52 0.69 -6.65 1.70
N ASN A 53 0.82 -5.50 1.02
CA ASN A 53 0.62 -5.39 -0.43
C ASN A 53 1.63 -6.23 -1.21
N CYS A 54 2.91 -6.16 -0.85
CA CYS A 54 3.96 -6.93 -1.53
C CYS A 54 3.78 -8.45 -1.31
N VAL A 55 3.43 -8.87 -0.10
CA VAL A 55 3.20 -10.30 0.21
C VAL A 55 1.96 -10.85 -0.49
N LYS A 56 0.85 -10.10 -0.50
CA LYS A 56 -0.42 -10.54 -1.10
C LYS A 56 -0.45 -10.39 -2.61
N HIS A 57 0.14 -9.34 -3.17
CA HIS A 57 0.02 -8.98 -4.58
C HIS A 57 1.35 -8.98 -5.36
N GLY A 58 2.50 -9.20 -4.71
CA GLY A 58 3.80 -9.16 -5.37
C GLY A 58 4.03 -10.22 -6.45
N HIS A 59 3.17 -11.25 -6.53
CA HIS A 59 3.17 -12.24 -7.61
C HIS A 59 2.35 -11.83 -8.84
N ARG A 60 1.60 -10.71 -8.76
CA ARG A 60 0.74 -10.21 -9.83
C ARG A 60 1.41 -9.05 -10.52
N ASP A 61 1.23 -8.92 -11.84
CA ASP A 61 1.72 -7.79 -12.64
C ASP A 61 3.22 -7.48 -12.37
N ASP A 62 4.06 -8.52 -12.34
CA ASP A 62 5.50 -8.45 -12.04
C ASP A 62 5.86 -7.82 -10.68
N GLY A 63 4.90 -7.74 -9.76
CA GLY A 63 5.09 -7.10 -8.45
C GLY A 63 5.31 -5.59 -8.55
N VAL A 64 4.87 -4.97 -9.65
CA VAL A 64 4.98 -3.54 -9.89
C VAL A 64 3.76 -2.84 -9.30
N PHE A 65 3.97 -1.85 -8.44
CA PHE A 65 2.92 -1.07 -7.79
C PHE A 65 3.02 0.39 -8.15
N PHE A 66 1.89 1.03 -8.46
CA PHE A 66 1.84 2.47 -8.73
C PHE A 66 1.42 3.26 -7.49
N TYR A 67 2.01 4.45 -7.35
CA TYR A 67 1.68 5.37 -6.27
C TYR A 67 1.82 6.85 -6.68
N SER A 68 1.04 7.71 -6.04
CA SER A 68 1.13 9.15 -6.23
C SER A 68 2.32 9.74 -5.46
N ARG A 69 3.05 10.65 -6.08
CA ARG A 69 4.12 11.44 -5.44
C ARG A 69 3.62 12.74 -4.83
N ASP A 70 2.35 13.08 -5.00
CA ASP A 70 1.76 14.26 -4.40
C ASP A 70 1.58 14.06 -2.89
N LYS A 71 2.36 14.79 -2.08
CA LYS A 71 2.33 14.69 -0.61
C LYS A 71 0.97 15.09 -0.03
N ASN A 72 0.22 15.92 -0.73
CA ASN A 72 -1.08 16.42 -0.29
C ASN A 72 -2.25 15.53 -0.72
N PHE A 73 -1.98 14.48 -1.52
CA PHE A 73 -2.99 13.54 -1.95
C PHE A 73 -3.62 12.84 -0.74
N LYS A 74 -4.93 13.05 -0.57
CA LYS A 74 -5.72 12.48 0.52
C LYS A 74 -6.68 11.44 -0.05
N ILE A 75 -6.60 10.24 0.48
CA ILE A 75 -7.56 9.18 0.18
C ILE A 75 -8.69 9.27 1.20
N PRO A 76 -9.96 9.32 0.78
CA PRO A 76 -11.10 9.34 1.68
C PRO A 76 -11.05 8.18 2.68
N LEU A 77 -11.57 8.40 3.89
CA LEU A 77 -11.48 7.44 5.00
C LEU A 77 -12.08 6.09 4.61
N LYS A 78 -13.18 6.12 3.85
CA LYS A 78 -13.84 4.93 3.30
C LYS A 78 -12.87 4.01 2.54
N TYR A 79 -11.90 4.55 1.81
CA TYR A 79 -10.93 3.79 1.02
C TYR A 79 -9.56 3.66 1.67
N ASN A 80 -9.36 4.24 2.86
CA ASN A 80 -8.12 4.21 3.62
C ASN A 80 -8.43 4.03 5.11
N PRO A 81 -8.93 2.83 5.50
CA PRO A 81 -9.40 2.59 6.86
C PRO A 81 -8.26 2.70 7.90
N SER A 82 -7.03 2.40 7.49
CA SER A 82 -5.82 2.54 8.31
C SER A 82 -5.28 3.98 8.42
N ARG A 83 -5.93 4.94 7.74
CA ARG A 83 -5.58 6.38 7.74
C ARG A 83 -4.11 6.63 7.37
N VAL A 84 -3.56 5.84 6.47
CA VAL A 84 -2.18 5.99 6.01
C VAL A 84 -2.07 7.23 5.13
N SER A 85 -1.23 8.19 5.53
CA SER A 85 -1.00 9.39 4.73
C SER A 85 -0.10 9.10 3.53
N ASN A 86 -0.34 9.75 2.38
CA ASN A 86 0.49 9.55 1.20
C ASN A 86 1.95 10.00 1.45
N ASN A 87 2.16 11.05 2.24
CA ASN A 87 3.51 11.48 2.64
C ASN A 87 4.26 10.41 3.47
N SER A 88 3.56 9.71 4.38
CA SER A 88 4.14 8.58 5.12
C SER A 88 4.54 7.45 4.16
N LEU A 89 3.65 7.10 3.22
CA LEU A 89 3.91 6.11 2.17
C LEU A 89 5.16 6.44 1.34
N ILE A 90 5.24 7.66 0.81
CA ILE A 90 6.39 8.13 0.03
C ILE A 90 7.68 8.02 0.86
N THR A 91 7.65 8.45 2.12
CA THR A 91 8.83 8.41 2.99
C THR A 91 9.31 6.97 3.23
N VAL A 92 8.37 6.04 3.43
CA VAL A 92 8.70 4.62 3.62
C VAL A 92 9.26 4.02 2.33
N ILE A 93 8.65 4.26 1.17
CA ILE A 93 9.16 3.79 -0.12
C ILE A 93 10.60 4.29 -0.31
N GLU A 94 10.86 5.59 -0.13
CA GLU A 94 12.22 6.14 -0.26
C GLU A 94 13.22 5.53 0.73
N SER A 95 12.79 5.21 1.95
CA SER A 95 13.66 4.56 2.94
C SER A 95 13.98 3.11 2.56
N LEU A 96 13.01 2.36 2.04
CA LEU A 96 13.19 0.99 1.56
C LEU A 96 14.08 0.96 0.31
N THR A 97 13.92 1.92 -0.61
CA THR A 97 14.80 2.08 -1.77
C THR A 97 16.24 2.37 -1.34
N LYS A 98 16.45 3.27 -0.37
CA LYS A 98 17.79 3.57 0.17
C LYS A 98 18.44 2.35 0.82
N ALA A 99 17.64 1.52 1.48
CA ALA A 99 18.08 0.25 2.07
C ALA A 99 18.27 -0.87 1.03
N ARG A 100 18.06 -0.60 -0.27
CA ARG A 100 18.10 -1.57 -1.38
C ARG A 100 17.13 -2.75 -1.22
N LEU A 101 16.09 -2.58 -0.40
CA LEU A 101 15.03 -3.58 -0.24
C LEU A 101 14.00 -3.51 -1.37
N LEU A 102 13.91 -2.40 -2.09
CA LEU A 102 12.86 -2.17 -3.08
C LEU A 102 13.42 -1.32 -4.21
N GLU A 103 13.01 -1.63 -5.43
CA GLU A 103 13.39 -0.86 -6.62
C GLU A 103 12.27 0.12 -6.93
N SER A 104 12.57 1.43 -6.91
CA SER A 104 11.56 2.45 -7.17
C SER A 104 11.90 3.27 -8.40
N PHE A 105 10.95 3.41 -9.31
CA PHE A 105 11.02 4.33 -10.42
C PHE A 105 10.32 5.65 -10.08
N LYS A 106 11.09 6.74 -10.10
CA LYS A 106 10.56 8.09 -9.90
C LYS A 106 10.29 8.72 -11.26
N ALA A 107 9.01 8.95 -11.55
CA ALA A 107 8.63 9.65 -12.77
C ALA A 107 9.20 11.09 -12.75
N PRO A 108 9.67 11.61 -13.90
CA PRO A 108 10.20 12.97 -13.98
C PRO A 108 9.12 14.02 -13.65
N PRO A 109 9.51 15.24 -13.26
CA PRO A 109 8.55 16.32 -13.02
C PRO A 109 7.80 16.69 -14.30
N ARG A 110 6.54 17.11 -14.15
CA ARG A 110 5.70 17.56 -15.27
C ARG A 110 6.34 18.78 -15.94
N MET A 111 6.45 18.76 -17.26
CA MET A 111 6.93 19.92 -18.03
C MET A 111 5.80 20.93 -18.24
N LYS A 112 6.08 22.21 -18.01
CA LYS A 112 5.13 23.32 -18.23
C LYS A 112 4.82 23.42 -19.73
N GLY A 113 3.53 23.42 -20.09
CA GLY A 113 3.07 23.56 -21.47
C GLY A 113 2.90 22.26 -22.26
N VAL A 114 3.23 21.09 -21.69
CA VAL A 114 2.98 19.80 -22.33
C VAL A 114 1.67 19.20 -21.80
N PRO A 115 0.65 18.98 -22.65
CA PRO A 115 -0.59 18.36 -22.23
C PRO A 115 -0.36 16.89 -21.83
N LYS A 116 -0.86 16.53 -20.63
CA LYS A 116 -1.00 15.16 -20.10
C LYS A 116 0.19 14.22 -20.29
N GLN A 117 1.29 14.50 -19.62
CA GLN A 117 2.34 13.49 -19.43
C GLN A 117 1.85 12.42 -18.43
N ASN A 118 1.73 11.16 -18.89
CA ASN A 118 1.40 10.00 -18.06
C ASN A 118 2.60 9.61 -17.20
N LEU A 119 2.84 10.41 -16.16
CA LEU A 119 3.96 10.26 -15.24
C LEU A 119 3.49 9.53 -13.99
N THR A 120 3.67 8.22 -13.98
CA THR A 120 3.31 7.38 -12.83
C THR A 120 4.56 6.86 -12.16
N SER A 121 4.73 7.19 -10.88
CA SER A 121 5.77 6.59 -10.06
C SER A 121 5.38 5.16 -9.72
N SER A 122 6.36 4.27 -9.77
CA SER A 122 6.17 2.87 -9.43
C SER A 122 7.27 2.36 -8.51
N PHE A 123 6.99 1.24 -7.87
CA PHE A 123 8.00 0.43 -7.24
C PHE A 123 7.76 -1.04 -7.52
N THR A 124 8.83 -1.82 -7.49
CA THR A 124 8.81 -3.26 -7.71
C THR A 124 9.17 -3.98 -6.41
N SER A 125 8.36 -4.98 -6.06
CA SER A 125 8.63 -5.86 -4.92
C SER A 125 9.83 -6.75 -5.23
N THR A 126 10.87 -6.69 -4.40
CA THR A 126 12.02 -7.59 -4.51
C THR A 126 11.83 -8.83 -3.62
N PRO A 127 12.53 -9.95 -3.88
CA PRO A 127 12.52 -11.11 -2.99
C PRO A 127 13.01 -10.80 -1.57
N GLN A 128 13.96 -9.86 -1.43
CA GLN A 128 14.51 -9.44 -0.15
C GLN A 128 13.45 -8.77 0.73
N LEU A 129 12.56 -7.98 0.12
CA LEU A 129 11.44 -7.36 0.82
C LEU A 129 10.44 -8.39 1.35
N ILE A 130 10.20 -9.45 0.57
CA ILE A 130 9.29 -10.53 0.96
C ILE A 130 9.88 -11.30 2.15
N PHE A 131 11.17 -11.61 2.11
CA PHE A 131 11.85 -12.25 3.24
C PHE A 131 11.86 -11.37 4.49
N PHE A 132 12.06 -10.06 4.31
CA PHE A 132 11.94 -9.10 5.41
C PHE A 132 10.51 -9.03 5.97
N ALA A 133 9.48 -9.14 5.12
CA ALA A 133 8.09 -9.23 5.59
C ALA A 133 7.86 -10.51 6.41
N ASP A 134 8.37 -11.65 5.92
CA ASP A 134 8.27 -12.95 6.59
C ASP A 134 8.96 -12.94 7.97
N SER A 135 10.13 -12.32 8.08
CA SER A 135 10.84 -12.19 9.36
C SER A 135 10.10 -11.33 10.39
N LEU A 136 9.23 -10.42 9.93
CA LEU A 136 8.31 -9.63 10.75
C LEU A 136 6.99 -10.37 11.05
N GLY A 137 6.86 -11.63 10.63
CA GLY A 137 5.64 -12.43 10.76
C GLY A 137 4.51 -11.95 9.85
N ILE A 138 4.82 -11.29 8.72
CA ILE A 138 3.85 -10.89 7.71
C ILE A 138 3.94 -11.88 6.55
N THR A 139 3.13 -12.93 6.64
CA THR A 139 3.00 -13.99 5.62
C THR A 139 1.67 -13.89 4.89
N LYS A 140 1.50 -14.61 3.78
CA LYS A 140 0.24 -14.64 3.01
C LYS A 140 -0.98 -15.03 3.86
N GLU A 141 -0.76 -15.85 4.89
CA GLU A 141 -1.81 -16.33 5.81
C GLU A 141 -2.20 -15.27 6.84
N THR A 142 -1.23 -14.47 7.29
CA THR A 142 -1.48 -13.40 8.27
C THR A 142 -2.08 -12.14 7.66
N VAL A 143 -1.99 -11.96 6.33
CA VAL A 143 -2.50 -10.78 5.63
C VAL A 143 -4.00 -10.93 5.37
N GLY A 144 -4.78 -10.07 6.03
CA GLY A 144 -6.23 -9.98 5.88
C GLY A 144 -6.69 -8.58 5.47
N ASP A 145 -8.01 -8.42 5.36
CA ASP A 145 -8.64 -7.13 5.11
C ASP A 145 -9.11 -6.51 6.45
N ILE A 146 -8.90 -5.20 6.64
CA ILE A 146 -9.30 -4.44 7.86
C ILE A 146 -10.81 -4.36 8.02
N SER A 147 -11.54 -4.28 6.91
CA SER A 147 -12.98 -4.04 6.91
C SER A 147 -13.64 -4.59 5.65
N ALA A 148 -14.97 -4.72 5.71
CA ALA A 148 -15.78 -5.02 4.53
C ALA A 148 -15.45 -4.02 3.40
N ARG A 149 -15.18 -4.55 2.21
CA ARG A 149 -14.93 -3.75 1.02
C ARG A 149 -16.27 -3.21 0.51
N TYR A 150 -16.30 -1.94 0.14
CA TYR A 150 -17.41 -1.44 -0.66
C TYR A 150 -17.16 -1.81 -2.13
N SER A 151 -18.09 -2.55 -2.69
CA SER A 151 -18.23 -3.00 -4.08
C SER A 151 -18.55 -1.83 -5.00
N VAL A 152 -19.35 -0.86 -4.51
CA VAL A 152 -19.64 0.38 -5.25
C VAL A 152 -18.48 1.36 -5.12
N ARG A 153 -17.66 1.46 -6.17
CA ARG A 153 -16.69 2.54 -6.38
C ARG A 153 -17.20 3.46 -7.48
N LEU A 154 -17.46 4.74 -7.18
CA LEU A 154 -17.66 5.72 -8.24
C LEU A 154 -16.33 5.99 -8.93
N ARG A 155 -16.31 5.89 -10.26
CA ARG A 155 -15.20 6.39 -11.07
C ARG A 155 -15.09 7.90 -10.90
N THR A 156 -13.86 8.40 -10.84
CA THR A 156 -13.58 9.84 -10.86
C THR A 156 -14.29 10.47 -12.06
N LEU A 157 -15.15 11.46 -11.81
CA LEU A 157 -15.90 12.15 -12.86
C LEU A 157 -14.98 13.08 -13.68
N LYS A 158 -13.83 13.52 -13.12
CA LYS A 158 -12.81 14.34 -13.81
C LYS A 158 -11.39 14.09 -13.27
N PRO A 159 -10.33 14.44 -14.04
CA PRO A 159 -8.92 14.23 -13.66
C PRO A 159 -8.42 15.11 -12.50
N ASP A 160 -9.07 16.24 -12.24
CA ASP A 160 -8.62 17.29 -11.30
C ASP A 160 -9.58 17.51 -10.10
N ASP A 161 -10.66 16.74 -9.99
CA ASP A 161 -11.54 16.83 -8.82
C ASP A 161 -11.00 15.94 -7.69
N ASP A 162 -11.00 16.51 -6.48
CA ASP A 162 -10.78 15.77 -5.24
C ASP A 162 -11.68 14.52 -5.23
N LEU A 163 -11.14 13.39 -4.78
CA LEU A 163 -11.91 12.16 -4.58
C LEU A 163 -13.07 12.47 -3.62
N LEU A 164 -14.25 12.76 -4.17
CA LEU A 164 -15.44 13.03 -3.37
C LEU A 164 -15.77 11.79 -2.56
N GLU A 165 -15.86 11.95 -1.25
CA GLU A 165 -16.27 10.88 -0.36
C GLU A 165 -17.74 10.54 -0.66
N TYR A 166 -17.94 9.35 -1.24
CA TYR A 166 -19.26 8.85 -1.55
C TYR A 166 -20.06 8.61 -0.27
N LYS A 167 -21.16 9.35 -0.10
CA LYS A 167 -22.13 9.11 0.96
C LYS A 167 -23.15 8.07 0.50
N PRO A 168 -23.22 6.89 1.12
CA PRO A 168 -24.18 5.87 0.75
C PRO A 168 -25.61 6.35 0.99
N THR A 169 -26.48 6.16 -0.01
CA THR A 169 -27.93 6.20 0.16
C THR A 169 -28.44 4.82 0.60
N GLU A 170 -29.64 4.74 1.17
CA GLU A 170 -30.27 3.46 1.56
C GLU A 170 -30.29 2.45 0.41
N TYR A 171 -30.63 2.89 -0.79
CA TYR A 171 -30.63 2.06 -2.00
C TYR A 171 -29.26 1.45 -2.29
N THR A 172 -28.20 2.25 -2.20
CA THR A 172 -26.84 1.78 -2.52
C THR A 172 -26.23 0.95 -1.40
N ALA A 173 -26.61 1.19 -0.14
CA ALA A 173 -26.28 0.30 0.96
C ALA A 173 -26.96 -1.07 0.78
N HIS A 174 -28.21 -1.09 0.32
CA HIS A 174 -28.93 -2.33 0.02
C HIS A 174 -28.30 -3.12 -1.14
N ILE A 175 -27.92 -2.44 -2.24
CA ILE A 175 -27.17 -3.08 -3.34
C ILE A 175 -25.84 -3.64 -2.85
N GLU A 176 -25.11 -2.88 -2.04
CA GLU A 176 -23.83 -3.32 -1.48
C GLU A 176 -24.01 -4.59 -0.64
N MET A 177 -25.02 -4.64 0.22
CA MET A 177 -25.35 -5.82 1.03
C MET A 177 -25.66 -7.04 0.15
N ILE A 178 -26.50 -6.89 -0.89
CA ILE A 178 -26.80 -7.98 -1.83
C ILE A 178 -25.53 -8.45 -2.53
N THR A 179 -24.68 -7.52 -2.97
CA THR A 179 -23.45 -7.83 -3.71
C THR A 179 -22.44 -8.55 -2.83
N GLN A 180 -22.29 -8.13 -1.57
CA GLN A 180 -21.42 -8.80 -0.60
C GLN A 180 -21.91 -10.21 -0.30
N ASN A 181 -23.22 -10.39 -0.08
CA ASN A 181 -23.81 -11.71 0.16
C ASN A 181 -23.62 -12.65 -1.04
N TYR A 182 -23.84 -12.14 -2.24
CA TYR A 182 -23.64 -12.90 -3.48
C TYR A 182 -22.16 -13.29 -3.67
N THR A 183 -21.25 -12.35 -3.46
CA THR A 183 -19.81 -12.61 -3.59
C THR A 183 -19.30 -13.59 -2.54
N HIS A 184 -19.82 -13.52 -1.31
CA HIS A 184 -19.52 -14.49 -0.27
C HIS A 184 -20.00 -15.90 -0.65
N ALA A 185 -21.23 -16.03 -1.15
CA ALA A 185 -21.76 -17.30 -1.61
C ALA A 185 -20.96 -17.93 -2.76
N LEU A 186 -20.39 -17.11 -3.66
CA LEU A 186 -19.54 -17.60 -4.76
C LEU A 186 -18.13 -18.05 -4.32
N ASN A 187 -17.65 -17.59 -3.18
CA ASN A 187 -16.31 -17.89 -2.67
C ASN A 187 -16.32 -18.94 -1.54
N GLN A 188 -17.49 -19.52 -1.24
CA GLN A 188 -17.64 -20.74 -0.43
C GLN A 188 -17.44 -21.98 -1.30
#